data_AF-A0A7S4T3F0-F1
#
_entry.id   AF-A0A7S4T3F0-F1
#
_cell.length_a   1.000
_cell.length_b   1.000
_cell.length_c   1.000
_cell.angle_alpha   90.00
_cell.angle_beta   90.00
_cell.angle_gamma   90.00
#
_symmetry.space_group_name_H-M   'P 1'
#
loop_
_entity.id
_entity.type
_entity.pdbx_description
1 polymer ?
#
loop_
_entity_poly.entity_id
_entity_poly.type
_entity_poly.pdbx_seq_one_letter_code
_entity_poly.pdbx_strand_id
1 'polypeptide(L)'
;TVIMSVISQKVDAMEEHHADGEESGKLQYFHGFHEIANIVLKVYSDDSTLATAVLHKIATSHLRGIMYEDAAKSMSLLSTILFPLQQRVDKGMHDFLKCCEVSPTIVLPWILTWFTVGLEDTSALKRMFDVFLASHSLMPLYLSVAMINYAPNRMSIYDTVYDTNKVENKIRRLPSKIVYEIKEKKGKKTPLEHLIIDAITIMKRYPPRCLFTLAKNYNQSTKISSPQSTMLISLLTVPRTFMVAAYTCSDEEMRRRKKLHAESSSPNIGPITSEGPFKVLQMVSNSERVKYE
;
A
#
# COMPACT_ATOMS: atom_id res chain seq x y z
N THR A 1 26.95 -6.12 4.74
CA THR A 1 28.04 -5.43 4.02
C THR A 1 28.04 -5.73 2.52
N VAL A 2 27.97 -7.00 2.09
CA VAL A 2 27.92 -7.37 0.65
C VAL A 2 26.62 -6.91 -0.04
N ILE A 3 25.45 -7.11 0.57
CA ILE A 3 24.17 -6.65 0.00
C ILE A 3 24.10 -5.12 -0.09
N MET A 4 24.66 -4.39 0.90
CA MET A 4 24.76 -2.93 0.86
C MET A 4 25.72 -2.44 -0.24
N SER A 5 26.84 -3.14 -0.43
CA SER A 5 27.77 -2.87 -1.54
C SER A 5 27.10 -3.14 -2.89
N VAL A 6 26.34 -4.22 -3.02
CA VAL A 6 25.64 -4.57 -4.27
C VAL A 6 24.48 -3.63 -4.55
N ILE A 7 23.72 -3.20 -3.52
CA ILE A 7 22.66 -2.21 -3.67
C ILE A 7 23.26 -0.84 -3.99
N SER A 8 24.31 -0.40 -3.31
CA SER A 8 25.00 0.86 -3.62
C SER A 8 25.62 0.81 -5.02
N GLN A 9 26.42 -0.21 -5.33
CA GLN A 9 27.04 -0.37 -6.65
C GLN A 9 26.02 -0.53 -7.78
N LYS A 10 24.86 -1.16 -7.55
CA LYS A 10 23.80 -1.24 -8.55
C LYS A 10 23.01 0.05 -8.66
N VAL A 11 22.78 0.77 -7.56
CA VAL A 11 22.18 2.11 -7.60
C VAL A 11 23.10 3.07 -8.35
N ASP A 12 24.41 3.04 -8.06
CA ASP A 12 25.45 3.81 -8.75
C ASP A 12 25.59 3.39 -10.23
N ALA A 13 25.56 2.08 -10.54
CA ALA A 13 25.62 1.59 -11.93
C ALA A 13 24.34 1.86 -12.73
N MET A 14 23.21 2.07 -12.07
CA MET A 14 21.97 2.51 -12.72
C MET A 14 22.03 3.98 -13.15
N GLU A 15 22.99 4.76 -12.64
CA GLU A 15 23.26 6.14 -13.08
C GLU A 15 23.90 6.20 -14.48
N GLU A 16 24.65 5.17 -14.91
CA GLU A 16 25.40 5.20 -16.18
C GLU A 16 24.56 4.89 -17.43
N HIS A 17 23.37 4.29 -17.30
CA HIS A 17 22.58 3.79 -18.43
C HIS A 17 21.41 4.68 -18.89
N HIS A 18 21.15 5.82 -18.24
CA HIS A 18 20.05 6.73 -18.62
C HIS A 18 20.58 8.02 -19.28
N ALA A 19 20.75 7.97 -20.59
CA ALA A 19 21.11 9.09 -21.47
C ALA A 19 19.89 9.84 -22.05
N ASP A 20 18.74 9.85 -21.36
CA ASP A 20 17.52 10.52 -21.81
C ASP A 20 16.99 11.49 -20.73
N GLY A 21 17.39 12.76 -20.84
CA GLY A 21 16.56 13.96 -20.64
C GLY A 21 15.77 14.22 -19.35
N GLU A 22 15.77 13.36 -18.33
CA GLU A 22 15.14 13.63 -17.02
C GLU A 22 16.24 14.09 -16.04
N GLU A 23 16.03 15.21 -15.32
CA GLU A 23 16.96 15.72 -14.31
C GLU A 23 17.31 14.60 -13.30
N SER A 24 18.43 13.93 -13.54
CA SER A 24 18.92 12.80 -12.75
C SER A 24 19.63 13.33 -11.51
N GLY A 25 18.84 13.76 -10.53
CA GLY A 25 19.35 13.98 -9.18
C GLY A 25 20.02 12.68 -8.67
N LYS A 26 21.14 12.80 -7.98
CA LYS A 26 21.84 11.64 -7.42
C LYS A 26 20.94 10.92 -6.39
N LEU A 27 20.75 9.60 -6.54
CA LEU A 27 19.99 8.79 -5.59
C LEU A 27 20.74 8.72 -4.26
N GLN A 28 20.10 9.15 -3.17
CA GLN A 28 20.67 9.08 -1.83
C GLN A 28 20.07 7.90 -1.07
N TYR A 29 20.95 7.03 -0.57
CA TYR A 29 20.54 5.92 0.29
C TYR A 29 20.02 6.46 1.63
N PHE A 30 18.85 5.98 2.05
CA PHE A 30 18.32 6.22 3.39
C PHE A 30 18.25 4.92 4.20
N HIS A 31 18.40 5.07 5.52
CA HIS A 31 18.34 3.93 6.44
C HIS A 31 16.92 3.35 6.50
N GLY A 32 16.77 2.09 6.06
CA GLY A 32 15.51 1.37 5.97
C GLY A 32 15.19 0.84 4.57
N PHE A 33 15.81 1.42 3.52
CA PHE A 33 15.59 0.95 2.14
C PHE A 33 16.02 -0.51 1.92
N HIS A 34 17.09 -0.95 2.60
CA HIS A 34 17.55 -2.34 2.55
C HIS A 34 16.48 -3.35 2.99
N GLU A 35 15.54 -2.95 3.86
CA GLU A 35 14.47 -3.83 4.29
C GLU A 35 13.44 -4.06 3.18
N ILE A 36 13.16 -3.02 2.38
CA ILE A 36 12.33 -3.13 1.17
C ILE A 36 13.05 -4.00 0.13
N ALA A 37 14.36 -3.77 -0.05
CA ALA A 37 15.19 -4.57 -0.95
C ALA A 37 15.20 -6.05 -0.59
N ASN A 38 15.28 -6.38 0.69
CA ASN A 38 15.24 -7.77 1.17
C ASN A 38 13.95 -8.49 0.73
N ILE A 39 12.79 -7.83 0.78
CA ILE A 39 11.53 -8.43 0.33
C ILE A 39 11.49 -8.59 -1.18
N VAL A 40 11.91 -7.58 -1.94
CA VAL A 40 11.93 -7.65 -3.41
C VAL A 40 12.88 -8.75 -3.88
N LEU A 41 14.08 -8.85 -3.31
CA LEU A 41 15.04 -9.91 -3.63
C LEU A 41 14.51 -11.31 -3.25
N LYS A 42 13.72 -11.43 -2.18
CA LYS A 42 13.05 -12.70 -1.82
C LYS A 42 11.92 -13.06 -2.78
N VAL A 43 11.23 -12.08 -3.37
CA VAL A 43 10.16 -12.31 -4.36
C VAL A 43 10.76 -12.72 -5.71
N TYR A 44 11.86 -12.08 -6.10
CA TYR A 44 12.57 -12.30 -7.37
C TYR A 44 13.90 -13.02 -7.13
N SER A 45 13.90 -14.09 -6.34
CA SER A 45 15.13 -14.82 -5.96
C SER A 45 15.92 -15.31 -7.17
N ASP A 46 15.21 -15.64 -8.25
CA ASP A 46 15.77 -16.29 -9.43
C ASP A 46 16.16 -15.29 -10.53
N ASP A 47 15.77 -14.02 -10.38
CA ASP A 47 16.04 -12.97 -11.36
C ASP A 47 16.52 -11.67 -10.69
N SER A 48 17.84 -11.60 -10.49
CA SER A 48 18.49 -10.41 -9.92
C SER A 48 18.34 -9.17 -10.80
N THR A 49 18.19 -9.34 -12.12
CA THR A 49 18.06 -8.21 -13.05
C THR A 49 16.69 -7.55 -12.89
N LEU A 50 15.62 -8.36 -12.86
CA LEU A 50 14.26 -7.90 -12.59
C LEU A 50 14.14 -7.31 -11.18
N ALA A 51 14.73 -7.95 -10.16
CA ALA A 51 14.74 -7.42 -8.80
C ALA A 51 15.37 -6.01 -8.74
N THR A 52 16.46 -5.81 -9.48
CA THR A 52 17.16 -4.51 -9.56
C THR A 52 16.30 -3.47 -10.26
N ALA A 53 15.68 -3.82 -11.40
CA ALA A 53 14.78 -2.94 -12.12
C ALA A 53 13.57 -2.51 -11.27
N VAL A 54 12.98 -3.45 -10.53
CA VAL A 54 11.87 -3.16 -9.60
C VAL A 54 12.33 -2.23 -8.48
N LEU A 55 13.48 -2.48 -7.86
CA LEU A 55 14.00 -1.63 -6.79
C LEU A 55 14.29 -0.20 -7.25
N HIS A 56 14.87 -0.04 -8.43
CA HIS A 56 15.07 1.26 -9.03
C HIS A 56 13.76 1.97 -9.34
N LYS A 57 12.76 1.23 -9.85
CA LYS A 57 11.44 1.82 -10.07
C LYS A 57 10.83 2.29 -8.75
N ILE A 58 10.92 1.52 -7.67
CA ILE A 58 10.44 1.92 -6.34
C ILE A 58 11.17 3.17 -5.85
N ALA A 59 12.50 3.18 -5.96
CA ALA A 59 13.38 4.28 -5.56
C ALA A 59 13.04 5.60 -6.28
N THR A 60 12.85 5.53 -7.59
CA THR A 60 12.58 6.69 -8.47
C THR A 60 11.10 7.08 -8.51
N SER A 61 10.20 6.29 -7.91
CA SER A 61 8.77 6.58 -7.84
C SER A 61 8.29 6.80 -6.41
N HIS A 62 7.95 5.71 -5.70
CA HIS A 62 7.28 5.74 -4.40
C HIS A 62 8.16 6.33 -3.31
N LEU A 63 9.48 6.13 -3.40
CA LEU A 63 10.46 6.62 -2.44
C LEU A 63 11.23 7.84 -2.95
N ARG A 64 10.84 8.39 -4.11
CA ARG A 64 11.54 9.51 -4.74
C ARG A 64 11.71 10.69 -3.78
N GLY A 65 10.64 11.05 -3.09
CA GLY A 65 10.64 12.13 -2.12
C GLY A 65 11.56 11.90 -0.92
N ILE A 66 12.00 10.67 -0.64
CA ILE A 66 12.94 10.37 0.46
C ILE A 66 14.37 10.21 -0.09
N MET A 67 14.51 9.75 -1.33
CA MET A 67 15.81 9.43 -1.95
C MET A 67 16.45 10.56 -2.75
N TYR A 68 15.66 11.46 -3.33
CA TYR A 68 16.16 12.59 -4.13
C TYR A 68 16.13 13.91 -3.37
N GLU A 69 15.18 14.04 -2.43
CA GLU A 69 15.07 15.23 -1.59
C GLU A 69 15.84 15.00 -0.28
N ASP A 70 16.10 16.08 0.44
CA ASP A 70 16.68 16.02 1.77
C ASP A 70 15.81 15.14 2.69
N ALA A 71 16.26 13.91 2.94
CA ALA A 71 15.49 12.90 3.66
C ALA A 71 15.00 13.41 5.03
N ALA A 72 15.78 14.27 5.70
CA ALA A 72 15.37 14.89 6.97
C ALA A 72 14.15 15.81 6.79
N LYS A 73 14.10 16.58 5.69
CA LYS A 73 12.95 17.42 5.36
C LYS A 73 11.73 16.58 5.01
N SER A 74 11.89 15.52 4.25
CA SER A 74 10.77 14.63 3.86
C SER A 74 10.19 13.88 5.06
N MET A 75 11.06 13.41 5.97
CA MET A 75 10.63 12.81 7.24
C MET A 75 9.92 13.82 8.15
N SER A 76 10.45 15.04 8.25
CA SER A 76 9.78 16.14 8.97
C SER A 76 8.39 16.40 8.40
N LEU A 77 8.28 16.49 7.07
CA LEU A 77 7.02 16.74 6.38
C LEU A 77 5.99 15.63 6.64
N LEU A 78 6.37 14.36 6.50
CA LEU A 78 5.49 13.23 6.83
C LEU A 78 4.97 13.31 8.27
N SER A 79 5.82 13.75 9.20
CA SER A 79 5.45 13.93 10.61
C SER A 79 4.44 15.07 10.79
N THR A 80 4.53 16.14 10.01
CA THR A 80 3.55 17.24 10.10
C THR A 80 2.15 16.86 9.65
N ILE A 81 1.98 15.80 8.86
CA ILE A 81 0.70 15.39 8.28
C ILE A 81 -0.05 14.38 9.17
N LEU A 82 0.66 13.60 9.98
CA LEU A 82 0.06 12.51 10.77
C LEU A 82 -1.07 13.00 11.68
N PHE A 83 -0.81 13.96 12.57
CA PHE A 83 -1.82 14.44 13.51
C PHE A 83 -3.00 15.17 12.87
N PRO A 84 -2.81 16.08 11.89
CA PRO A 84 -3.94 16.65 11.16
C PRO A 84 -4.85 15.60 10.53
N LEU A 85 -4.28 14.55 9.91
CA LEU A 85 -5.05 13.46 9.34
C LEU A 85 -5.74 12.65 10.45
N GLN A 86 -5.02 12.30 11.51
CA GLN A 86 -5.56 11.57 12.66
C GLN A 86 -6.74 12.30 13.29
N GLN A 87 -6.67 13.63 13.46
CA GLN A 87 -7.76 14.45 14.00
C GLN A 87 -9.04 14.35 13.17
N ARG A 88 -8.89 14.23 11.84
CA ARG A 88 -10.03 14.09 10.92
C ARG A 88 -10.62 12.68 10.93
N VAL A 89 -9.79 11.66 11.10
CA VAL A 89 -10.24 10.26 11.11
C VAL A 89 -10.84 9.90 12.47
N ASP A 90 -10.16 10.24 13.56
CA ASP A 90 -10.61 10.01 14.93
C ASP A 90 -10.05 11.09 15.87
N LYS A 91 -10.87 12.10 16.15
CA LYS A 91 -10.52 13.20 17.06
C LYS A 91 -10.21 12.71 18.48
N GLY A 92 -10.93 11.71 18.98
CA GLY A 92 -10.71 11.19 20.33
C GLY A 92 -9.35 10.52 20.46
N MET A 93 -8.94 9.76 19.44
CA MET A 93 -7.62 9.12 19.42
C MET A 93 -6.52 10.18 19.23
N HIS A 94 -6.74 11.14 18.33
CA HIS A 94 -5.84 12.29 18.18
C HIS A 94 -5.59 13.00 19.52
N ASP A 95 -6.65 13.40 20.22
CA ASP A 95 -6.54 14.16 21.46
C ASP A 95 -5.82 13.35 22.54
N PHE A 96 -6.10 12.05 22.64
CA PHE A 96 -5.41 11.14 23.56
C PHE A 96 -3.90 11.05 23.28
N LEU A 97 -3.51 10.85 22.02
CA LEU A 97 -2.09 10.81 21.62
C LEU A 97 -1.38 12.13 21.91
N LYS A 98 -2.06 13.26 21.68
CA LYS A 98 -1.55 14.60 22.01
C LYS A 98 -1.41 14.81 23.51
N CYS A 99 -2.38 14.38 24.32
CA CYS A 99 -2.32 14.44 25.78
C CYS A 99 -1.20 13.56 26.36
N CYS A 100 -0.92 12.42 25.73
CA CYS A 100 0.20 11.56 26.09
C CYS A 100 1.54 12.02 25.49
N GLU A 101 1.59 13.19 24.84
CA GLU A 101 2.81 13.75 24.22
C GLU A 101 3.51 12.81 23.24
N VAL A 102 2.76 11.92 22.57
CA VAL A 102 3.30 11.01 21.57
C VAL A 102 3.90 11.80 20.43
N SER A 103 5.10 11.42 19.99
CA SER A 103 5.74 12.08 18.85
C SER A 103 5.00 11.74 17.54
N PRO A 104 4.78 12.72 16.63
CA PRO A 104 4.23 12.42 15.31
C PRO A 104 5.17 11.58 14.44
N THR A 105 6.45 11.46 14.81
CA THR A 105 7.43 10.61 14.13
C THR A 105 7.23 9.11 14.41
N ILE A 106 6.32 8.74 15.32
CA ILE A 106 6.15 7.37 15.83
C ILE A 106 5.89 6.33 14.73
N VAL A 107 5.25 6.74 13.62
CA VAL A 107 4.93 5.85 12.48
C VAL A 107 5.96 5.89 11.35
N LEU A 108 6.94 6.82 11.40
CA LEU A 108 7.95 6.93 10.35
C LEU A 108 8.68 5.61 10.08
N PRO A 109 9.09 4.81 11.09
CA PRO A 109 9.74 3.54 10.82
C PRO A 109 8.88 2.61 9.96
N TRP A 110 7.56 2.62 10.11
CA TRP A 110 6.65 1.80 9.30
C TRP A 110 6.58 2.28 7.86
N ILE A 111 6.52 3.60 7.66
CA ILE A 111 6.47 4.21 6.33
C ILE A 111 7.79 3.99 5.59
N LEU A 112 8.93 4.19 6.24
CA LEU A 112 10.25 4.10 5.62
C LEU A 112 10.64 2.67 5.25
N THR A 113 10.13 1.69 5.99
CA THR A 113 10.46 0.27 5.78
C THR A 113 9.33 -0.51 5.10
N TRP A 114 8.18 0.13 4.81
CA TRP A 114 6.96 -0.56 4.37
C TRP A 114 6.56 -1.71 5.32
N PHE A 115 6.66 -1.44 6.63
CA PHE A 115 6.31 -2.35 7.74
C PHE A 115 7.11 -3.66 7.85
N THR A 116 8.17 -3.84 7.06
CA THR A 116 9.00 -5.06 7.06
C THR A 116 9.67 -5.34 8.41
N VAL A 117 10.07 -4.30 9.14
CA VAL A 117 10.66 -4.44 10.48
C VAL A 117 9.63 -4.82 11.54
N GLY A 118 8.33 -4.62 11.25
CA GLY A 118 7.24 -4.87 12.20
C GLY A 118 6.49 -6.19 11.97
N LEU A 119 6.67 -6.86 10.84
CA LEU A 119 5.88 -8.03 10.42
C LEU A 119 6.78 -9.18 9.99
N GLU A 120 6.64 -10.34 10.64
CA GLU A 120 7.40 -11.55 10.28
C GLU A 120 6.73 -12.36 9.16
N ASP A 121 5.41 -12.23 8.99
CA ASP A 121 4.67 -12.96 7.97
C ASP A 121 4.95 -12.39 6.57
N THR A 122 5.74 -13.14 5.81
CA THR A 122 6.12 -12.78 4.44
C THR A 122 4.92 -12.70 3.51
N SER A 123 3.85 -13.48 3.74
CA SER A 123 2.63 -13.41 2.92
C SER A 123 1.89 -12.09 3.15
N ALA A 124 1.77 -11.67 4.42
CA ALA A 124 1.19 -10.38 4.79
C ALA A 124 2.00 -9.22 4.20
N LEU A 125 3.33 -9.28 4.28
CA LEU A 125 4.22 -8.27 3.69
C LEU A 125 4.07 -8.17 2.17
N LYS A 126 4.09 -9.30 1.45
CA LYS A 126 3.84 -9.32 0.00
C LYS A 126 2.51 -8.65 -0.34
N ARG A 127 1.45 -8.98 0.40
CA ARG A 127 0.13 -8.39 0.20
C ARG A 127 0.11 -6.88 0.44
N MET A 128 0.85 -6.39 1.43
CA MET A 128 1.01 -4.95 1.66
C MET A 128 1.79 -4.26 0.54
N PHE A 129 2.84 -4.91 0.04
CA PHE A 129 3.62 -4.41 -1.11
C PHE A 129 2.75 -4.31 -2.36
N ASP A 130 1.88 -5.29 -2.64
CA ASP A 130 0.93 -5.20 -3.76
C ASP A 130 0.09 -3.91 -3.70
N VAL A 131 -0.42 -3.60 -2.50
CA VAL A 131 -1.24 -2.40 -2.28
C VAL A 131 -0.41 -1.13 -2.39
N PHE A 132 0.78 -1.09 -1.79
CA PHE A 132 1.66 0.08 -1.83
C PHE A 132 2.10 0.40 -3.26
N LEU A 133 2.51 -0.63 -4.00
CA LEU A 133 2.93 -0.50 -5.40
C LEU A 133 1.77 -0.11 -6.32
N ALA A 134 0.54 -0.55 -6.04
CA ALA A 134 -0.63 -0.22 -6.86
C ALA A 134 -1.29 1.12 -6.51
N SER A 135 -0.81 1.82 -5.46
CA SER A 135 -1.47 3.00 -4.89
C SER A 135 -0.56 4.24 -4.92
N HIS A 136 -1.01 5.32 -4.28
CA HIS A 136 -0.17 6.49 -4.05
C HIS A 136 0.99 6.16 -3.10
N SER A 137 2.14 6.82 -3.28
CA SER A 137 3.31 6.78 -2.38
C SER A 137 3.01 7.03 -0.89
N LEU A 138 1.88 7.66 -0.55
CA LEU A 138 1.45 7.93 0.81
C LEU A 138 0.56 6.83 1.40
N MET A 139 0.24 5.77 0.65
CA MET A 139 -0.55 4.66 1.16
C MET A 139 0.01 4.06 2.47
N PRO A 140 1.33 3.93 2.70
CA PRO A 140 1.86 3.50 4.00
C PRO A 140 1.46 4.43 5.17
N LEU A 141 1.32 5.75 4.95
CA LEU A 141 0.83 6.68 5.96
C LEU A 141 -0.64 6.41 6.28
N TYR A 142 -1.49 6.22 5.27
CA TYR A 142 -2.90 5.90 5.47
C TYR A 142 -3.09 4.56 6.19
N LEU A 143 -2.29 3.57 5.84
CA LEU A 143 -2.28 2.29 6.54
C LEU A 143 -1.84 2.45 8.01
N SER A 144 -0.87 3.33 8.29
CA SER A 144 -0.46 3.64 9.67
C SER A 144 -1.59 4.27 10.49
N VAL A 145 -2.40 5.14 9.89
CA VAL A 145 -3.59 5.73 10.56
C VAL A 145 -4.67 4.67 10.76
N ALA A 146 -4.94 3.84 9.75
CA ALA A 146 -5.88 2.71 9.87
C ALA A 146 -5.43 1.74 10.98
N MET A 147 -4.13 1.45 11.06
CA MET A 147 -3.51 0.60 12.07
C MET A 147 -3.79 1.06 13.50
N ILE A 148 -3.62 2.37 13.76
CA ILE A 148 -3.88 2.99 15.07
C ILE A 148 -5.37 2.94 15.41
N ASN A 149 -6.23 3.14 14.41
CA ASN A 149 -7.68 3.26 14.60
C ASN A 149 -8.43 1.93 14.54
N TYR A 150 -7.75 0.84 14.19
CA TYR A 150 -8.32 -0.49 14.18
C TYR A 150 -8.86 -0.83 15.57
N ALA A 151 -10.13 -1.23 15.66
CA ALA A 151 -10.86 -1.32 16.92
C ALA A 151 -10.09 -1.99 18.08
N PRO A 152 -9.47 -3.17 17.94
CA PRO A 152 -8.70 -3.77 19.04
C PRO A 152 -7.44 -2.98 19.38
N ASN A 153 -6.72 -2.42 18.40
CA ASN A 153 -5.54 -1.59 18.64
C ASN A 153 -5.91 -0.31 19.37
N ARG A 154 -6.98 0.34 18.91
CA ARG A 154 -7.54 1.56 19.49
C ARG A 154 -7.89 1.36 20.97
N MET A 155 -8.61 0.28 21.30
CA MET A 155 -8.92 -0.06 22.70
C MET A 155 -7.65 -0.34 23.51
N SER A 156 -6.70 -1.08 22.93
CA SER A 156 -5.44 -1.41 23.60
C SER A 156 -4.55 -0.20 23.88
N ILE A 157 -4.64 0.85 23.05
CA ILE A 157 -3.97 2.13 23.27
C ILE A 157 -4.64 2.89 24.42
N TYR A 158 -5.97 3.00 24.43
CA TYR A 158 -6.71 3.70 25.48
C TYR A 158 -6.57 3.06 26.87
N ASP A 159 -6.47 1.74 26.92
CA ASP A 159 -6.28 1.00 28.17
C ASP A 159 -4.87 1.21 28.77
N THR A 160 -3.97 1.85 28.03
CA THR A 160 -2.64 2.17 28.54
C THR A 160 -2.72 3.40 29.45
N VAL A 161 -2.08 3.32 30.62
CA VAL A 161 -1.89 4.47 31.52
C VAL A 161 -1.35 5.67 30.73
N TYR A 162 -1.76 6.89 31.09
CA TYR A 162 -1.27 8.17 30.55
C TYR A 162 0.24 8.35 30.77
N ASP A 163 1.04 7.61 30.02
CA ASP A 163 2.49 7.58 30.03
C ASP A 163 2.97 7.45 28.59
N THR A 164 3.72 8.46 28.13
CA THR A 164 4.21 8.57 26.76
C THR A 164 4.96 7.32 26.31
N ASN A 165 5.89 6.83 27.14
CA ASN A 165 6.74 5.70 26.79
C ASN A 165 5.93 4.41 26.64
N LYS A 166 4.99 4.14 27.53
CA LYS A 166 4.11 2.97 27.45
C LYS A 166 3.22 3.03 26.21
N VAL A 167 2.63 4.18 25.92
CA VAL A 167 1.77 4.38 24.75
C VAL A 167 2.58 4.22 23.46
N GLU A 168 3.73 4.89 23.34
CA GLU A 168 4.58 4.77 22.16
C GLU A 168 5.10 3.33 21.95
N ASN A 169 5.52 2.66 23.03
CA ASN A 169 5.95 1.26 22.96
C ASN A 169 4.81 0.31 22.60
N LYS A 170 3.57 0.65 22.95
CA LYS A 170 2.38 -0.08 22.52
C LYS A 170 2.18 0.09 21.02
N ILE A 171 2.21 1.34 20.54
CA ILE A 171 2.04 1.69 19.14
C ILE A 171 3.09 0.98 18.29
N ARG A 172 4.38 1.09 18.62
CA ARG A 172 5.49 0.46 17.87
C ARG A 172 5.30 -1.03 17.63
N ARG A 173 4.65 -1.75 18.55
CA ARG A 173 4.42 -3.20 18.48
C ARG A 173 3.11 -3.61 17.78
N LEU A 174 2.29 -2.66 17.33
CA LEU A 174 1.00 -2.98 16.69
C LEU A 174 1.14 -3.85 15.42
N PRO A 175 2.09 -3.60 14.50
CA PRO A 175 2.21 -4.43 13.30
C PRO A 175 2.40 -5.91 13.66
N SER A 176 3.28 -6.21 14.61
CA SER A 176 3.59 -7.58 15.02
C SER A 176 2.38 -8.30 15.62
N LYS A 177 1.46 -7.57 16.26
CA LYS A 177 0.25 -8.14 16.88
C LYS A 177 -0.78 -8.62 15.87
N ILE A 178 -0.94 -7.89 14.76
CA ILE A 178 -1.93 -8.26 13.73
C ILE A 178 -1.60 -9.60 13.06
N VAL A 179 -0.31 -9.97 13.01
CA VAL A 179 0.11 -11.29 12.53
C VAL A 179 -0.47 -12.43 13.37
N TYR A 180 -0.60 -12.24 14.69
CA TYR A 180 -1.17 -13.26 15.57
C TYR A 180 -2.67 -13.45 15.33
N GLU A 181 -3.41 -12.37 15.11
CA GLU A 181 -4.86 -12.43 14.87
C GLU A 181 -5.23 -13.02 13.49
N ILE A 182 -4.33 -12.92 12.51
CA ILE A 182 -4.51 -13.52 11.16
C ILE A 182 -4.53 -15.06 11.23
N LYS A 183 -3.76 -15.66 12.14
CA LYS A 183 -3.62 -17.12 12.22
C LYS A 183 -4.80 -17.81 12.92
N GLU A 184 -5.58 -17.08 13.73
CA GLU A 184 -6.59 -17.69 14.61
C GLU A 184 -7.99 -17.82 13.99
N LYS A 185 -8.35 -17.01 12.99
CA LYS A 185 -9.73 -16.96 12.45
C LYS A 185 -9.83 -17.55 11.04
N LYS A 186 -9.89 -18.88 10.95
CA LYS A 186 -10.30 -19.57 9.71
C LYS A 186 -11.74 -19.19 9.35
N GLY A 187 -11.93 -18.33 8.34
CA GLY A 187 -13.24 -18.09 7.71
C GLY A 187 -13.75 -16.64 7.67
N LYS A 188 -13.08 -15.67 8.31
CA LYS A 188 -13.34 -14.22 8.13
C LYS A 188 -12.20 -13.59 7.34
N LYS A 189 -12.47 -12.50 6.59
CA LYS A 189 -11.43 -11.68 5.95
C LYS A 189 -10.31 -11.42 6.97
N THR A 190 -9.07 -11.62 6.56
CA THR A 190 -7.92 -11.46 7.46
C THR A 190 -7.93 -10.03 8.04
N PRO A 191 -7.54 -9.83 9.31
CA PRO A 191 -7.42 -8.50 9.91
C PRO A 191 -6.66 -7.50 9.02
N LEU A 192 -5.67 -7.97 8.27
CA LEU A 192 -4.93 -7.19 7.28
C LEU A 192 -5.80 -6.64 6.15
N GLU A 193 -6.70 -7.45 5.56
CA GLU A 193 -7.57 -6.96 4.48
C GLU A 193 -8.53 -5.87 4.98
N HIS A 194 -9.01 -5.96 6.22
CA HIS A 194 -9.81 -4.89 6.81
C HIS A 194 -8.99 -3.60 6.96
N LEU A 195 -7.76 -3.69 7.45
CA LEU A 195 -6.85 -2.54 7.55
C LEU A 195 -6.56 -1.90 6.19
N ILE A 196 -6.36 -2.72 5.15
CA ILE A 196 -6.15 -2.25 3.78
C ILE A 196 -7.40 -1.51 3.28
N ILE A 197 -8.59 -2.08 3.47
CA ILE A 197 -9.86 -1.46 3.08
C ILE A 197 -10.06 -0.14 3.82
N ASP A 198 -9.78 -0.10 5.12
CA ASP A 198 -9.88 1.11 5.94
C ASP A 198 -8.89 2.18 5.47
N ALA A 199 -7.64 1.81 5.18
CA ALA A 199 -6.63 2.73 4.65
C ALA A 199 -7.06 3.33 3.30
N ILE A 200 -7.57 2.51 2.38
CA ILE A 200 -8.11 2.96 1.10
C ILE A 200 -9.31 3.88 1.31
N THR A 201 -10.18 3.57 2.28
CA THR A 201 -11.35 4.38 2.62
C THR A 201 -10.94 5.75 3.17
N ILE A 202 -9.94 5.79 4.06
CA ILE A 202 -9.38 7.04 4.58
C ILE A 202 -8.77 7.86 3.44
N MET A 203 -7.99 7.23 2.55
CA MET A 203 -7.39 7.93 1.41
C MET A 203 -8.44 8.49 0.45
N LYS A 204 -9.54 7.76 0.21
CA LYS A 204 -10.66 8.27 -0.60
C LYS A 204 -11.33 9.48 0.05
N ARG A 205 -11.50 9.45 1.38
CA ARG A 205 -12.13 10.54 2.15
C ARG A 205 -11.23 11.78 2.28
N TYR A 206 -9.93 11.56 2.46
CA TYR A 206 -8.91 12.59 2.64
C TYR A 206 -7.76 12.37 1.64
N PRO A 207 -7.95 12.69 0.34
CA PRO A 207 -6.96 12.40 -0.68
C PRO A 207 -5.64 13.18 -0.47
N PRO A 208 -4.50 12.68 -0.97
CA PRO A 208 -3.18 13.29 -0.78
C PRO A 208 -3.15 14.81 -1.04
N ARG A 209 -3.83 15.27 -2.10
CA ARG A 209 -3.97 16.68 -2.46
C ARG A 209 -4.50 17.60 -1.35
N CYS A 210 -5.31 17.10 -0.42
CA CYS A 210 -5.85 17.92 0.68
C CYS A 210 -5.03 17.87 1.96
N LEU A 211 -4.05 16.96 2.06
CA LEU A 211 -3.24 16.78 3.27
C LEU A 211 -2.43 18.04 3.60
N PHE A 212 -1.95 18.77 2.60
CA PHE A 212 -1.24 20.02 2.83
C PHE A 212 -2.12 21.08 3.50
N THR A 213 -3.31 21.30 2.94
CA THR A 213 -4.28 22.25 3.50
C THR A 213 -4.68 21.86 4.91
N LEU A 214 -4.84 20.55 5.18
CA LEU A 214 -5.10 20.05 6.51
C LEU A 214 -3.96 20.37 7.48
N ALA A 215 -2.71 20.10 7.11
CA ALA A 215 -1.54 20.40 7.93
C ALA A 215 -1.38 21.90 8.18
N LYS A 216 -1.59 22.74 7.15
CA LYS A 216 -1.55 24.20 7.28
C LYS A 216 -2.60 24.72 8.27
N ASN A 217 -3.85 24.27 8.14
CA ASN A 217 -4.95 24.72 9.02
C ASN A 217 -4.76 24.23 10.46
N TYR A 218 -4.24 23.01 10.62
CA TYR A 218 -3.87 22.46 11.92
C TYR A 218 -2.78 23.31 12.60
N ASN A 219 -1.71 23.61 11.87
CA ASN A 219 -0.59 24.41 12.37
C ASN A 219 -0.96 25.89 12.63
N GLN A 220 -1.87 26.46 11.86
CA GLN A 220 -2.40 27.81 12.12
C GLN A 220 -3.20 27.87 13.43
N SER A 221 -3.89 26.80 13.77
CA SER A 221 -4.57 26.65 15.06
C SER A 221 -3.57 26.48 16.21
N THR A 222 -2.38 25.97 15.92
CA THR A 222 -1.27 25.76 16.87
C THR A 222 -0.11 26.70 16.55
N LYS A 223 -0.24 28.02 16.79
CA LYS A 223 0.78 29.09 16.56
C LYS A 223 2.25 28.59 16.41
N ILE A 224 2.69 28.23 15.21
CA ILE A 224 4.11 27.99 14.85
C ILE A 224 4.35 28.55 13.43
N SER A 225 5.47 29.26 13.27
CA SER A 225 5.81 30.10 12.12
C SER A 225 6.53 29.37 10.97
N SER A 226 6.32 29.90 9.76
CA SER A 226 7.19 29.88 8.56
C SER A 226 7.00 28.77 7.50
N PRO A 227 7.46 29.00 6.25
CA PRO A 227 6.81 28.51 5.03
C PRO A 227 7.50 27.29 4.41
N GLN A 228 6.74 26.20 4.22
CA GLN A 228 7.16 25.05 3.40
C GLN A 228 6.01 24.70 2.44
N SER A 229 5.81 25.51 1.41
CA SER A 229 4.61 25.41 0.54
C SER A 229 4.86 24.86 -0.86
N THR A 230 6.10 24.51 -1.25
CA THR A 230 6.41 24.08 -2.63
C THR A 230 6.76 22.59 -2.77
N MET A 231 7.30 21.93 -1.74
CA MET A 231 7.76 20.52 -1.82
C MET A 231 6.66 19.46 -1.72
N LEU A 232 5.51 19.80 -1.14
CA LEU A 232 4.39 18.86 -1.05
C LEU A 232 3.90 18.41 -2.41
N ILE A 233 4.04 19.25 -3.44
CA ILE A 233 3.62 18.86 -4.79
C ILE A 233 4.45 17.67 -5.26
N SER A 234 5.77 17.62 -5.00
CA SER A 234 6.65 16.52 -5.41
C SER A 234 6.32 15.20 -4.67
N LEU A 235 6.13 15.26 -3.34
CA LEU A 235 5.76 14.10 -2.52
C LEU A 235 4.32 13.58 -2.81
N LEU A 236 3.43 14.49 -3.23
CA LEU A 236 2.01 14.25 -3.57
C LEU A 236 1.76 14.06 -5.07
N THR A 237 2.78 14.25 -5.93
CA THR A 237 2.66 13.97 -7.36
C THR A 237 2.82 12.48 -7.57
N VAL A 238 1.70 11.82 -7.87
CA VAL A 238 1.69 10.48 -8.46
C VAL A 238 2.54 10.52 -9.74
N PRO A 239 3.53 9.63 -9.92
CA PRO A 239 4.25 9.53 -11.19
C PRO A 239 3.27 9.30 -12.34
N ARG A 240 3.46 9.98 -13.48
CA ARG A 240 2.56 9.88 -14.66
C ARG A 240 2.30 8.44 -15.12
N THR A 241 3.23 7.52 -14.85
CA THR A 241 3.10 6.08 -15.15
C THR A 241 2.01 5.37 -14.35
N PHE A 242 1.55 5.93 -13.22
CA PHE A 242 0.50 5.38 -12.37
C PHE A 242 -0.89 5.98 -12.60
N MET A 243 -1.01 7.01 -13.45
CA MET A 243 -2.32 7.51 -13.91
C MET A 243 -3.13 6.45 -14.68
N VAL A 244 -2.51 5.33 -15.08
CA VAL A 244 -3.11 4.30 -15.94
C VAL A 244 -3.71 3.11 -15.14
N ALA A 245 -3.44 2.98 -13.84
CA ALA A 245 -3.86 1.79 -13.07
C ALA A 245 -5.29 1.83 -12.50
N ALA A 246 -6.07 2.90 -12.75
CA ALA A 246 -7.47 2.96 -12.31
C ALA A 246 -8.39 1.94 -13.04
N TYR A 247 -7.91 1.31 -14.12
CA TYR A 247 -8.69 0.38 -14.95
C TYR A 247 -8.00 -0.96 -15.23
N THR A 248 -6.88 -1.28 -14.56
CA THR A 248 -6.27 -2.59 -14.76
C THR A 248 -7.03 -3.64 -13.94
N CYS A 249 -7.64 -4.58 -14.67
CA CYS A 249 -8.30 -5.78 -14.19
C CYS A 249 -7.47 -6.46 -13.09
N SER A 250 -8.06 -6.70 -11.91
CA SER A 250 -7.40 -7.45 -10.82
C SER A 250 -6.84 -8.78 -11.35
N ASP A 251 -5.68 -9.21 -10.87
CA ASP A 251 -5.09 -10.52 -11.21
C ASP A 251 -6.06 -11.68 -10.97
N GLU A 252 -6.96 -11.54 -10.00
CA GLU A 252 -8.01 -12.51 -9.71
C GLU A 252 -9.09 -12.57 -10.80
N GLU A 253 -9.41 -11.42 -11.39
CA GLU A 253 -10.34 -11.27 -12.49
C GLU A 253 -9.71 -11.75 -13.81
N MET A 254 -8.40 -11.52 -14.01
CA MET A 254 -7.64 -12.13 -15.10
C MET A 254 -7.57 -13.66 -14.98
N ARG A 255 -7.36 -14.20 -13.77
CA ARG A 255 -7.41 -15.66 -13.53
C ARG A 255 -8.80 -16.23 -13.78
N ARG A 256 -9.87 -15.54 -13.37
CA ARG A 256 -11.25 -15.93 -13.70
C ARG A 256 -11.50 -15.96 -15.21
N ARG A 257 -11.08 -14.93 -15.94
CA ARG A 257 -11.22 -14.86 -17.40
C ARG A 257 -10.42 -15.96 -18.11
N LYS A 258 -9.20 -16.24 -17.67
CA LYS A 258 -8.40 -17.37 -18.19
C LYS A 258 -9.07 -18.71 -17.93
N LYS A 259 -9.71 -18.89 -16.76
CA LYS A 259 -10.42 -20.11 -16.41
C LYS A 259 -11.70 -20.29 -17.23
N LEU A 260 -12.48 -19.23 -17.40
CA LEU A 260 -13.66 -19.19 -18.27
C LEU A 260 -13.29 -19.46 -19.74
N HIS A 261 -12.17 -18.91 -20.22
CA HIS A 261 -11.67 -19.20 -21.57
C HIS A 261 -11.16 -20.63 -21.72
N ALA A 262 -10.53 -21.22 -20.71
CA ALA A 262 -10.09 -22.62 -20.72
C ALA A 262 -11.28 -23.60 -20.70
N GLU A 263 -12.35 -23.25 -19.99
CA GLU A 263 -13.60 -24.02 -19.95
C GLU A 263 -14.40 -23.88 -21.25
N SER A 264 -14.33 -22.74 -21.94
CA SER A 264 -14.98 -22.53 -23.25
C SER A 264 -14.19 -23.08 -24.45
N SER A 265 -12.93 -23.47 -24.27
CA SER A 265 -12.04 -23.97 -25.34
C SER A 265 -11.69 -25.45 -25.22
N SER A 266 -12.37 -26.19 -24.34
CA SER A 266 -12.32 -27.65 -24.35
C SER A 266 -13.20 -28.18 -25.50
N PRO A 267 -12.67 -28.85 -26.53
CA PRO A 267 -13.49 -29.46 -27.56
C PRO A 267 -14.22 -30.65 -26.95
N ASN A 268 -15.54 -30.58 -26.91
CA ASN A 268 -16.39 -31.69 -26.54
C ASN A 268 -16.34 -32.74 -27.66
N ILE A 269 -15.30 -33.58 -27.66
CA ILE A 269 -15.23 -34.77 -28.51
C ILE A 269 -16.00 -35.88 -27.78
N GLY A 270 -17.33 -35.84 -27.92
CA GLY A 270 -18.17 -37.00 -27.72
C GLY A 270 -18.09 -37.91 -28.96
N PRO A 271 -18.20 -39.25 -28.82
CA PRO A 271 -18.05 -40.15 -29.94
C PRO A 271 -19.30 -40.08 -30.82
N ILE A 272 -19.16 -39.65 -32.07
CA ILE A 272 -20.24 -39.72 -33.06
C ILE A 272 -20.01 -40.98 -33.90
N THR A 273 -20.76 -42.02 -33.54
CA THR A 273 -21.06 -43.17 -34.38
C THR A 273 -21.83 -42.74 -35.62
N SER A 274 -21.52 -43.41 -36.72
CA SER A 274 -22.17 -43.33 -38.03
C SER A 274 -23.69 -43.40 -37.98
N GLU A 275 -24.36 -42.46 -38.64
CA GLU A 275 -25.46 -42.68 -39.59
C GLU A 275 -26.08 -41.33 -39.99
N GLY A 276 -26.28 -41.10 -41.28
CA GLY A 276 -27.25 -40.13 -41.81
C GLY A 276 -28.33 -40.88 -42.61
N PRO A 277 -29.21 -40.22 -43.38
CA PRO A 277 -29.63 -38.82 -43.38
C PRO A 277 -31.18 -38.66 -43.29
N PHE A 278 -31.68 -37.41 -43.28
CA PHE A 278 -33.06 -36.92 -43.59
C PHE A 278 -33.94 -36.29 -42.48
N LYS A 279 -34.62 -35.21 -42.94
CA LYS A 279 -35.78 -34.42 -42.43
C LYS A 279 -35.44 -33.26 -41.48
N VAL A 280 -35.47 -31.98 -41.89
CA VAL A 280 -36.55 -31.12 -42.48
C VAL A 280 -37.64 -30.74 -41.47
N LEU A 281 -37.65 -29.44 -41.12
CA LEU A 281 -38.75 -28.55 -40.70
C LEU A 281 -39.86 -29.08 -39.76
N GLN A 282 -40.01 -28.42 -38.59
CA GLN A 282 -41.31 -27.84 -38.21
C GLN A 282 -41.23 -26.84 -37.03
N MET A 283 -41.64 -25.60 -37.30
CA MET A 283 -42.30 -24.70 -36.34
C MET A 283 -43.64 -25.31 -35.91
N VAL A 284 -43.99 -25.27 -34.62
CA VAL A 284 -45.34 -25.04 -34.03
C VAL A 284 -45.07 -24.80 -32.52
N SER A 285 -45.13 -23.57 -32.02
CA SER A 285 -46.30 -22.90 -31.41
C SER A 285 -46.81 -23.50 -30.08
N ASN A 286 -47.05 -22.56 -29.17
CA ASN A 286 -48.09 -22.54 -28.14
C ASN A 286 -47.81 -22.94 -26.67
N SER A 287 -47.97 -21.88 -25.87
CA SER A 287 -48.79 -21.78 -24.65
C SER A 287 -48.04 -22.04 -23.34
N GLU A 288 -47.91 -20.99 -22.50
CA GLU A 288 -48.80 -20.71 -21.33
C GLU A 288 -48.37 -21.56 -20.12
N ARG A 289 -48.18 -21.10 -18.88
CA ARG A 289 -48.55 -19.94 -18.05
C ARG A 289 -47.50 -19.89 -16.92
N VAL A 290 -46.97 -18.74 -16.53
CA VAL A 290 -47.38 -17.95 -15.35
C VAL A 290 -47.88 -18.79 -14.15
N LYS A 291 -47.15 -18.73 -13.04
CA LYS A 291 -47.69 -18.33 -11.72
C LYS A 291 -46.56 -17.98 -10.75
N TYR A 292 -46.62 -16.74 -10.28
CA TYR A 292 -46.00 -16.25 -9.07
C TYR A 292 -46.80 -16.74 -7.87
N GLU A 293 -46.11 -17.15 -6.82
CA GLU A 293 -46.40 -16.84 -5.40
C GLU A 293 -45.07 -16.58 -4.70
#